data_AF-A0A7J4KP18-F1
#
_entry.id   AF-A0A7J4KP18-F1
#
_cell.length_a   1.000
_cell.length_b   1.000
_cell.length_c   1.000
_cell.angle_alpha   90.00
_cell.angle_beta   90.00
_cell.angle_gamma   90.00
#
_symmetry.space_group_name_H-M   'P 1'
#
loop_
_entity.id
_entity.type
_entity.pdbx_description
1 polymer ?
#
loop_
_entity_poly.entity_id
_entity_poly.type
_entity_poly.pdbx_seq_one_letter_code
_entity_poly.pdbx_strand_id
1 'polypeptide(L)'
;MRQLLFATLVFSLFILSGCARTPSECSSVAPSRFANCVYLKAVTEQDPFHCYSLSDTNQRAICIRDAANSAARESLLRATPEQRALIFFSDQPVLPVANETPKLPPGPSANQTDPQQGLCGSLPLDQKEQCLRDIAVGAKDMAACEGIAGPAMRQSCITTIARTLKSPEICLKLSQSENIDLCNLYSKAGE
;
A
#
# COMPACT_ATOMS: atom_id res chain seq x y z
N MET A 1 -20.29 -37.55 -33.59
CA MET A 1 -21.15 -36.45 -33.07
C MET A 1 -21.46 -36.54 -31.57
N ARG A 2 -21.55 -37.72 -30.95
CA ARG A 2 -21.90 -37.86 -29.51
C ARG A 2 -20.74 -37.56 -28.53
N GLN A 3 -19.49 -37.67 -28.98
CA GLN A 3 -18.27 -37.39 -28.18
C GLN A 3 -17.92 -35.89 -28.11
N LEU A 4 -18.31 -35.07 -29.10
CA LEU A 4 -18.04 -33.62 -29.08
C LEU A 4 -18.98 -32.82 -28.17
N LEU A 5 -20.18 -33.34 -27.88
CA LEU A 5 -21.17 -32.68 -27.02
C LEU A 5 -20.81 -32.74 -25.52
N PHE A 6 -20.05 -33.75 -25.10
CA PHE A 6 -19.60 -33.87 -23.71
C PHE A 6 -18.41 -32.94 -23.41
N ALA A 7 -17.56 -32.66 -24.40
CA ALA A 7 -16.40 -31.78 -24.23
C ALA A 7 -16.81 -30.31 -24.02
N THR A 8 -17.89 -29.85 -24.66
CA THR A 8 -18.37 -28.47 -24.52
C THR A 8 -19.14 -28.24 -23.22
N LEU A 9 -19.83 -29.26 -22.68
CA LEU A 9 -20.52 -29.17 -21.39
C LEU A 9 -19.55 -29.10 -20.20
N VAL A 10 -18.41 -29.80 -20.25
CA VAL A 10 -17.39 -29.74 -19.20
C VAL A 10 -16.61 -28.43 -19.26
N PHE A 11 -16.34 -27.91 -20.46
CA PHE A 11 -15.65 -26.61 -20.63
C PHE A 11 -16.51 -25.42 -20.17
N SER A 12 -17.84 -25.53 -20.29
CA SER A 12 -18.79 -24.49 -19.85
C SER A 12 -18.96 -24.43 -18.33
N LEU A 13 -18.70 -25.53 -17.61
CA LEU A 13 -18.75 -25.60 -16.14
C LEU A 13 -17.50 -25.03 -15.46
N PHE A 14 -16.40 -24.82 -16.20
CA PHE A 14 -15.16 -24.25 -15.66
C PHE A 14 -15.10 -22.71 -15.71
N ILE A 15 -16.04 -22.05 -16.38
CA ILE A 15 -15.99 -20.58 -16.60
C ILE A 15 -16.87 -19.81 -15.60
N LEU A 16 -17.73 -20.47 -14.83
CA LEU A 16 -18.65 -19.81 -13.88
C LEU A 16 -18.17 -19.80 -12.43
N SER A 17 -17.15 -20.57 -12.08
CA SER A 17 -16.48 -20.44 -10.78
C SER A 17 -15.31 -19.48 -10.91
N GLY A 18 -15.62 -18.18 -10.96
CA GLY A 18 -14.61 -17.16 -10.66
C GLY A 18 -13.96 -17.55 -9.34
N CYS A 19 -12.69 -17.97 -9.39
CA CYS A 19 -12.01 -18.51 -8.23
C CYS A 19 -11.94 -17.40 -7.18
N ALA A 20 -12.75 -17.51 -6.14
CA ALA A 20 -12.55 -16.75 -4.92
C ALA A 20 -11.12 -17.06 -4.45
N ARG A 21 -10.21 -16.10 -4.58
CA ARG A 21 -8.80 -16.22 -4.15
C ARG A 21 -8.70 -16.08 -2.63
N THR A 22 -9.62 -16.67 -1.89
CA THR A 22 -9.46 -16.83 -0.45
C THR A 22 -8.52 -18.01 -0.24
N PRO A 23 -7.49 -17.89 0.60
CA PRO A 23 -6.72 -19.06 1.02
C PRO A 23 -7.70 -20.10 1.58
N SER A 24 -7.70 -21.31 1.01
CA SER A 24 -8.66 -22.37 1.38
C SER A 24 -8.65 -22.66 2.88
N GLU A 25 -7.48 -22.55 3.51
CA GLU A 25 -7.25 -22.75 4.95
C GLU A 25 -7.88 -21.66 5.83
N CYS A 26 -8.08 -20.44 5.32
CA CYS A 26 -8.68 -19.35 6.09
C CYS A 26 -10.22 -19.36 6.04
N SER A 27 -10.82 -20.15 5.17
CA SER A 27 -12.28 -20.23 4.99
C SER A 27 -13.00 -20.92 6.17
N SER A 28 -12.29 -21.71 6.97
CA SER A 28 -12.81 -22.40 8.16
C SER A 28 -12.55 -21.65 9.48
N VAL A 29 -11.88 -20.50 9.41
CA VAL A 29 -11.53 -19.69 10.58
C VAL A 29 -12.71 -18.81 10.98
N ALA A 30 -12.88 -18.59 12.29
CA ALA A 30 -13.91 -17.68 12.81
C ALA A 30 -13.81 -16.28 12.14
N PRO A 31 -14.94 -15.59 11.88
CA PRO A 31 -14.94 -14.31 11.18
C PRO A 31 -14.01 -13.26 11.81
N SER A 32 -13.92 -13.25 13.14
CA SER A 32 -13.05 -12.34 13.89
C SER A 32 -11.55 -12.58 13.68
N ARG A 33 -11.15 -13.77 13.23
CA ARG A 33 -9.75 -14.14 12.99
C ARG A 33 -9.42 -14.31 11.51
N PHE A 34 -10.42 -14.15 10.64
CA PHE A 34 -10.25 -14.26 9.20
C PHE A 34 -9.17 -13.30 8.69
N ALA A 35 -9.22 -12.03 9.11
CA ALA A 35 -8.26 -11.02 8.67
C ALA A 35 -6.82 -11.38 9.05
N ASN A 36 -6.61 -11.82 10.30
CA ASN A 36 -5.31 -12.30 10.77
C ASN A 36 -4.84 -13.51 9.97
N CYS A 37 -5.71 -14.49 9.71
CA CYS A 37 -5.34 -15.68 8.94
C CYS A 37 -4.84 -15.30 7.54
N VAL A 38 -5.57 -14.44 6.85
CA VAL A 38 -5.20 -13.96 5.51
C VAL A 38 -3.87 -13.23 5.53
N TYR A 39 -3.63 -12.35 6.50
CA TYR A 39 -2.36 -11.64 6.64
C TYR A 39 -1.19 -12.59 6.91
N LEU A 40 -1.35 -13.52 7.86
CA LEU A 40 -0.30 -14.48 8.18
C LEU A 40 0.09 -15.30 6.95
N LYS A 41 -0.90 -15.72 6.16
CA LYS A 41 -0.68 -16.44 4.91
C LYS A 41 0.04 -15.58 3.88
N ALA A 42 -0.49 -14.39 3.59
CA ALA A 42 0.06 -13.45 2.63
C ALA A 42 1.53 -13.11 2.93
N VAL A 43 1.84 -12.78 4.19
CA VAL A 43 3.18 -12.37 4.62
C VAL A 43 4.15 -13.54 4.67
N THR A 44 3.71 -14.71 5.14
CA THR A 44 4.59 -15.89 5.20
C THR A 44 4.93 -16.42 3.82
N GLU A 45 3.99 -16.37 2.88
CA GLU A 45 4.18 -16.80 1.49
C GLU A 45 4.78 -15.71 0.59
N GLN A 46 4.83 -14.47 1.10
CA GLN A 46 5.15 -13.27 0.33
C GLN A 46 4.29 -13.15 -0.94
N ASP A 47 3.01 -13.44 -0.79
CA ASP A 47 2.01 -13.35 -1.85
C ASP A 47 0.96 -12.29 -1.47
N PRO A 48 1.09 -11.05 -1.98
CA PRO A 48 0.14 -9.98 -1.73
C PRO A 48 -1.27 -10.25 -2.29
N PHE A 49 -1.45 -11.22 -3.18
CA PHE A 49 -2.76 -11.48 -3.77
C PHE A 49 -3.78 -12.00 -2.76
N HIS A 50 -3.33 -12.73 -1.73
CA HIS A 50 -4.20 -13.20 -0.65
C HIS A 50 -4.92 -12.06 0.07
N CYS A 51 -4.26 -10.90 0.19
CA CYS A 51 -4.79 -9.73 0.90
C CYS A 51 -6.05 -9.14 0.25
N TYR A 52 -6.31 -9.35 -1.04
CA TYR A 52 -7.50 -8.82 -1.71
C TYR A 52 -8.82 -9.40 -1.17
N SER A 53 -8.75 -10.51 -0.41
CA SER A 53 -9.89 -11.08 0.29
C SER A 53 -10.33 -10.29 1.53
N LEU A 54 -9.50 -9.36 2.03
CA LEU A 54 -9.81 -8.53 3.20
C LEU A 54 -10.78 -7.40 2.84
N SER A 55 -12.01 -7.40 3.35
CA SER A 55 -12.99 -6.34 3.06
C SER A 55 -12.55 -4.96 3.56
N ASP A 56 -11.88 -4.89 4.72
CA ASP A 56 -11.38 -3.63 5.29
C ASP A 56 -10.18 -3.09 4.50
N THR A 57 -10.30 -1.85 4.00
CA THR A 57 -9.29 -1.21 3.15
C THR A 57 -7.98 -0.95 3.88
N ASN A 58 -8.01 -0.65 5.18
CA ASN A 58 -6.81 -0.36 5.97
C ASN A 58 -6.03 -1.65 6.25
N GLN A 59 -6.72 -2.69 6.70
CA GLN A 59 -6.13 -4.02 6.90
C GLN A 59 -5.57 -4.58 5.58
N ARG A 60 -6.29 -4.38 4.48
CA ARG A 60 -5.83 -4.76 3.14
C ARG A 60 -4.54 -4.05 2.74
N ALA A 61 -4.47 -2.74 2.93
CA ALA A 61 -3.26 -1.96 2.61
C ALA A 61 -2.06 -2.40 3.44
N ILE A 62 -2.25 -2.61 4.75
CA ILE A 62 -1.22 -3.14 5.66
C ILE A 62 -0.75 -4.53 5.21
N CYS A 63 -1.68 -5.44 4.92
CA CYS A 63 -1.39 -6.78 4.45
C CYS A 63 -0.57 -6.77 3.14
N ILE A 64 -0.98 -5.99 2.14
CA ILE A 64 -0.30 -5.91 0.84
C ILE A 64 1.14 -5.43 1.02
N ARG A 65 1.35 -4.38 1.84
CA ARG A 65 2.68 -3.85 2.14
C ARG A 65 3.55 -4.92 2.80
N ASP A 66 3.08 -5.52 3.88
CA ASP A 66 3.88 -6.47 4.66
C ASP A 66 4.12 -7.77 3.87
N ALA A 67 3.18 -8.17 3.01
CA ALA A 67 3.33 -9.34 2.15
C ALA A 67 4.38 -9.15 1.05
N ALA A 68 4.60 -7.92 0.59
CA ALA A 68 5.68 -7.61 -0.35
C ALA A 68 7.05 -7.46 0.33
N ASN A 69 7.11 -7.49 1.68
CA ASN A 69 8.30 -7.14 2.45
C ASN A 69 8.93 -8.37 3.13
N SER A 70 10.17 -8.70 2.76
CA SER A 70 10.91 -9.85 3.34
C SER A 70 11.27 -9.64 4.82
N ALA A 71 11.52 -8.41 5.26
CA ALA A 71 11.80 -8.11 6.66
C ALA A 71 10.54 -8.28 7.53
N ALA A 72 9.36 -7.95 6.99
CA ALA A 72 8.09 -8.22 7.66
C ALA A 72 7.85 -9.73 7.82
N ARG A 73 8.14 -10.52 6.78
CA ARG A 73 8.14 -12.00 6.88
C ARG A 73 9.09 -12.52 7.95
N GLU A 74 10.33 -12.06 7.98
CA GLU A 74 11.30 -12.51 9.00
C GLU A 74 10.83 -12.15 10.42
N SER A 75 10.32 -10.93 10.60
CA SER A 75 9.78 -10.46 11.87
C SER A 75 8.59 -11.33 12.31
N LEU A 76 7.73 -11.69 11.37
CA LEU A 76 6.59 -12.55 11.62
C LEU A 76 7.00 -13.98 12.00
N LEU A 77 8.02 -14.54 11.34
CA LEU A 77 8.57 -15.86 11.65
C LEU A 77 9.16 -15.93 13.06
N ARG A 78 9.72 -14.83 13.55
CA ARG A 78 10.26 -14.70 14.92
C ARG A 78 9.19 -14.38 15.98
N ALA A 79 8.01 -13.93 15.58
CA ALA A 79 6.94 -13.56 16.49
C ALA A 79 6.31 -14.77 17.22
N THR A 80 5.92 -14.55 18.48
CA THR A 80 5.21 -15.56 19.29
C THR A 80 3.77 -15.76 18.83
N PRO A 81 3.11 -16.88 19.18
CA PRO A 81 1.70 -17.09 18.86
C PRO A 81 0.77 -15.97 19.35
N GLU A 82 1.07 -15.39 20.51
CA GLU A 82 0.31 -14.27 21.09
C GLU A 82 0.47 -12.99 20.28
N GLN A 83 1.70 -12.67 19.86
CA GLN A 83 1.98 -11.51 19.00
C GLN A 83 1.29 -11.64 17.64
N ARG A 84 1.28 -12.85 17.06
CA ARG A 84 0.58 -13.13 15.80
C ARG A 84 -0.93 -12.99 15.91
N ALA A 85 -1.50 -13.26 17.09
CA ALA A 85 -2.93 -13.11 17.33
C ALA A 85 -3.36 -11.63 17.43
N LEU A 86 -2.44 -10.70 17.69
CA LEU A 86 -2.73 -9.28 17.92
C LEU A 86 -2.58 -8.38 16.69
N ILE A 87 -2.11 -8.91 15.55
CA ILE A 87 -1.77 -8.12 14.35
C ILE A 87 -2.92 -7.20 13.89
N PHE A 88 -4.17 -7.67 13.96
CA PHE A 88 -5.36 -6.85 13.67
C PHE A 88 -6.39 -6.76 14.80
N PHE A 89 -6.08 -7.28 16.00
CA PHE A 89 -6.99 -7.14 17.13
C PHE A 89 -6.77 -5.81 17.85
N SER A 90 -7.52 -4.79 17.42
CA SER A 90 -7.67 -3.53 18.14
C SER A 90 -8.79 -3.64 19.17
N ASP A 91 -8.63 -4.44 20.23
CA ASP A 91 -9.51 -4.38 21.41
C ASP A 91 -8.81 -5.06 22.60
N GLN A 92 -7.87 -4.34 23.25
CA GLN A 92 -7.45 -4.41 24.68
C GLN A 92 -6.01 -3.86 24.89
N PRO A 93 -5.67 -3.36 26.10
CA PRO A 93 -4.82 -2.19 26.29
C PRO A 93 -3.33 -2.47 26.06
N VAL A 94 -2.68 -1.53 25.36
CA VAL A 94 -1.26 -1.53 25.03
C VAL A 94 -0.44 -1.45 26.33
N LEU A 95 0.30 -2.51 26.65
CA LEU A 95 1.51 -2.40 27.47
C LEU A 95 2.68 -1.95 26.58
N PRO A 96 3.61 -1.16 27.13
CA PRO A 96 4.49 -0.31 26.35
C PRO A 96 5.61 -1.14 25.69
N VAL A 97 5.62 -1.15 24.36
CA VAL A 97 6.83 -1.52 23.62
C VAL A 97 7.75 -0.30 23.65
N ALA A 98 8.95 -0.52 24.19
CA ALA A 98 9.96 0.48 24.45
C ALA A 98 10.36 1.27 23.19
N ASN A 99 10.13 2.58 23.30
CA ASN A 99 10.84 3.70 22.70
C ASN A 99 12.01 3.39 21.76
N GLU A 100 11.80 3.58 20.46
CA GLU A 100 12.74 4.35 19.62
C GLU A 100 11.91 5.26 18.68
N THR A 101 11.81 6.53 19.08
CA THR A 101 11.33 7.61 18.20
C THR A 101 12.55 8.33 17.64
N PRO A 102 12.78 8.32 16.32
CA PRO A 102 13.63 9.33 15.70
C PRO A 102 12.90 10.67 15.73
N LYS A 103 13.39 11.55 16.60
CA LYS A 103 12.95 12.94 16.73
C LYS A 103 13.25 13.70 15.42
N LEU A 104 12.20 14.13 14.71
CA LEU A 104 12.33 15.00 13.55
C LEU A 104 12.76 16.42 13.99
N PRO A 105 13.79 17.04 13.40
CA PRO A 105 14.13 18.43 13.67
C PRO A 105 13.10 19.39 13.02
N PRO A 106 12.89 20.59 13.57
CA PRO A 106 12.04 21.59 12.95
C PRO A 106 12.73 22.14 11.69
N GLY A 107 12.15 21.86 10.52
CA GLY A 107 12.55 22.48 9.25
C GLY A 107 12.10 23.95 9.21
N PRO A 108 12.85 24.84 8.52
CA PRO A 108 12.61 26.27 8.56
C PRO A 108 11.34 26.66 7.80
N SER A 109 10.60 27.58 8.41
CA SER A 109 9.56 28.37 7.77
C SER A 109 10.19 29.23 6.67
N ALA A 110 9.68 29.14 5.44
CA ALA A 110 9.94 30.13 4.40
C ALA A 110 8.69 30.34 3.55
N ASN A 111 8.08 31.47 3.83
CA ASN A 111 7.00 32.16 3.15
C ASN A 111 7.39 32.50 1.70
N GLN A 112 6.75 31.86 0.69
CA GLN A 112 6.68 32.37 -0.68
C GLN A 112 5.32 31.99 -1.29
N THR A 113 4.59 33.01 -1.72
CA THR A 113 3.26 32.96 -2.35
C THR A 113 3.33 32.17 -3.65
N ASP A 114 2.91 30.91 -3.59
CA ASP A 114 2.82 30.00 -4.74
C ASP A 114 1.44 30.15 -5.42
N PRO A 115 1.39 30.42 -6.75
CA PRO A 115 0.14 30.42 -7.53
C PRO A 115 -0.75 29.20 -7.31
N GLN A 116 -0.18 28.05 -6.93
CA GLN A 116 -0.92 26.80 -6.70
C GLN A 116 -1.79 26.83 -5.43
N GLN A 117 -1.41 27.65 -4.43
CA GLN A 117 -2.25 27.85 -3.24
C GLN A 117 -3.54 28.61 -3.59
N GLY A 118 -3.54 29.40 -4.68
CA GLY A 118 -4.72 30.12 -5.13
C GLY A 118 -5.79 29.22 -5.76
N LEU A 119 -5.40 28.21 -6.55
CA LEU A 119 -6.36 27.31 -7.22
C LEU A 119 -6.95 26.26 -6.27
N CYS A 120 -6.12 25.64 -5.43
CA CYS A 120 -6.56 24.56 -4.55
C CYS A 120 -6.96 25.06 -3.14
N GLY A 121 -6.79 26.35 -2.85
CA GLY A 121 -6.87 26.91 -1.50
C GLY A 121 -8.25 26.88 -0.85
N SER A 122 -9.33 26.86 -1.64
CA SER A 122 -10.72 26.86 -1.17
C SER A 122 -11.32 25.47 -0.94
N LEU A 123 -10.55 24.40 -1.23
CA LEU A 123 -11.03 23.03 -1.13
C LEU A 123 -10.88 22.46 0.30
N PRO A 124 -11.73 21.49 0.69
CA PRO A 124 -11.50 20.63 1.86
C PRO A 124 -10.11 19.96 1.82
N LEU A 125 -9.53 19.64 2.97
CA LEU A 125 -8.13 19.20 3.08
C LEU A 125 -7.78 18.03 2.14
N ASP A 126 -8.62 17.00 2.09
CA ASP A 126 -8.45 15.82 1.23
C ASP A 126 -8.47 16.19 -0.26
N GLN A 127 -9.43 17.02 -0.66
CA GLN A 127 -9.56 17.50 -2.04
C GLN A 127 -8.45 18.48 -2.42
N LYS A 128 -8.00 19.29 -1.46
CA LYS A 128 -6.90 20.24 -1.63
C LYS A 128 -5.59 19.50 -1.91
N GLU A 129 -5.27 18.48 -1.13
CA GLU A 129 -4.04 17.70 -1.33
C GLU A 129 -4.04 16.95 -2.66
N GLN A 130 -5.19 16.38 -3.06
CA GLN A 130 -5.36 15.77 -4.37
C GLN A 130 -5.19 16.80 -5.50
N CYS A 131 -5.82 17.98 -5.37
CA CYS A 131 -5.69 19.08 -6.34
C CYS A 131 -4.23 19.51 -6.52
N LEU A 132 -3.51 19.73 -5.41
CA LEU A 132 -2.10 20.11 -5.44
C LEU A 132 -1.24 19.03 -6.10
N ARG A 133 -1.49 17.76 -5.79
CA ARG A 133 -0.83 16.62 -6.43
C ARG A 133 -1.04 16.62 -7.94
N ASP A 134 -2.28 16.78 -8.39
CA ASP A 134 -2.61 16.64 -9.81
C ASP A 134 -1.99 17.79 -10.63
N ILE A 135 -1.94 19.00 -10.08
CA ILE A 135 -1.24 20.11 -10.72
C ILE A 135 0.27 19.84 -10.77
N ALA A 136 0.88 19.44 -9.65
CA ALA A 136 2.30 19.13 -9.58
C ALA A 136 2.70 18.02 -10.57
N VAL A 137 1.91 16.95 -10.66
CA VAL A 137 2.14 15.84 -11.59
C VAL A 137 1.96 16.30 -13.04
N GLY A 138 0.89 17.05 -13.34
CA GLY A 138 0.62 17.56 -14.69
C GLY A 138 1.72 18.49 -15.20
N ALA A 139 2.25 19.33 -14.30
CA ALA A 139 3.36 20.23 -14.58
C ALA A 139 4.74 19.55 -14.49
N LYS A 140 4.81 18.33 -13.94
CA LYS A 140 6.07 17.63 -13.57
C LYS A 140 6.93 18.49 -12.63
N ASP A 141 6.28 19.30 -11.80
CA ASP A 141 6.93 20.21 -10.86
C ASP A 141 7.11 19.51 -9.50
N MET A 142 8.35 19.14 -9.23
CA MET A 142 8.74 18.50 -7.97
C MET A 142 8.65 19.43 -6.77
N ALA A 143 8.85 20.73 -6.96
CA ALA A 143 8.76 21.70 -5.87
C ALA A 143 7.30 21.86 -5.43
N ALA A 144 6.34 21.75 -6.35
CA ALA A 144 4.91 21.80 -6.02
C ALA A 144 4.46 20.62 -5.11
N CYS A 145 5.13 19.46 -5.16
CA CYS A 145 4.84 18.36 -4.24
C CYS A 145 5.17 18.69 -2.77
N GLU A 146 6.05 19.67 -2.50
CA GLU A 146 6.41 20.10 -1.14
C GLU A 146 5.24 20.79 -0.42
N GLY A 147 4.30 21.36 -1.18
CA GLY A 147 3.10 22.01 -0.63
C GLY A 147 2.02 21.06 -0.10
N ILE A 148 2.21 19.74 -0.26
CA ILE A 148 1.28 18.71 0.19
C ILE A 148 1.64 18.29 1.62
N ALA A 149 0.73 18.49 2.56
CA ALA A 149 0.96 18.18 3.97
C ALA A 149 0.89 16.66 4.27
N GLY A 150 -0.04 15.95 3.64
CA GLY A 150 -0.24 14.53 3.77
C GLY A 150 0.95 13.73 3.23
N PRO A 151 1.68 12.97 4.08
CA PRO A 151 2.90 12.28 3.65
C PRO A 151 2.63 11.25 2.56
N ALA A 152 1.51 10.54 2.63
CA ALA A 152 1.09 9.58 1.61
C ALA A 152 0.79 10.26 0.25
N MET A 153 0.13 11.41 0.28
CA MET A 153 -0.20 12.15 -0.93
C MET A 153 1.04 12.79 -1.56
N ARG A 154 1.93 13.34 -0.73
CA ARG A 154 3.23 13.87 -1.17
C ARG A 154 4.12 12.78 -1.78
N GLN A 155 4.19 11.62 -1.15
CA GLN A 155 4.89 10.47 -1.72
C GLN A 155 4.29 10.06 -3.07
N SER A 156 2.96 9.99 -3.16
CA SER A 156 2.26 9.69 -4.41
C SER A 156 2.60 10.70 -5.52
N CYS A 157 2.68 11.99 -5.19
CA CYS A 157 3.11 13.05 -6.09
C CYS A 157 4.53 12.79 -6.64
N ILE A 158 5.51 12.62 -5.73
CA ILE A 158 6.92 12.39 -6.06
C ILE A 158 7.10 11.14 -6.94
N THR A 159 6.54 10.01 -6.53
CA THR A 159 6.68 8.74 -7.25
C THR A 159 6.02 8.79 -8.63
N THR A 160 4.90 9.50 -8.77
CA THR A 160 4.23 9.65 -10.06
C THR A 160 5.10 10.47 -11.03
N ILE A 161 5.71 11.56 -10.56
CA ILE A 161 6.62 12.38 -11.38
C ILE A 161 7.87 11.56 -11.77
N ALA A 162 8.50 10.88 -10.81
CA ALA A 162 9.67 10.02 -11.05
C ALA A 162 9.40 8.97 -12.13
N ARG A 163 8.24 8.30 -12.05
CA ARG A 163 7.79 7.30 -13.03
C ARG A 163 7.51 7.91 -14.40
N THR A 164 6.90 9.08 -14.44
CA THR A 164 6.53 9.77 -15.70
C THR A 164 7.76 10.29 -16.41
N LEU A 165 8.77 10.75 -15.67
CA LEU A 165 10.03 11.25 -16.20
C LEU A 165 11.09 10.16 -16.40
N LYS A 166 10.84 8.94 -15.92
CA LYS A 166 11.82 7.84 -15.90
C LYS A 166 13.12 8.23 -15.19
N SER A 167 13.00 9.00 -14.12
CA SER A 167 14.15 9.57 -13.41
C SER A 167 14.19 9.03 -11.98
N PRO A 168 14.92 7.93 -11.72
CA PRO A 168 15.01 7.33 -10.40
C PRO A 168 15.68 8.24 -9.37
N GLU A 169 16.53 9.18 -9.79
CA GLU A 169 17.13 10.16 -8.85
C GLU A 169 16.08 11.02 -8.13
N ILE A 170 14.89 11.19 -8.70
CA ILE A 170 13.77 11.89 -8.03
C ILE A 170 13.32 11.14 -6.77
N CYS A 171 13.45 9.81 -6.74
CA CYS A 171 13.04 8.97 -5.61
C CYS A 171 13.84 9.26 -4.34
N LEU A 172 15.04 9.83 -4.44
CA LEU A 172 15.87 10.22 -3.29
C LEU A 172 15.24 11.31 -2.40
N LYS A 173 14.18 11.97 -2.88
CA LYS A 173 13.40 12.94 -2.10
C LYS A 173 12.39 12.29 -1.15
N LEU A 174 12.24 10.97 -1.21
CA LEU A 174 11.41 10.20 -0.27
C LEU A 174 12.21 9.91 1.01
N SER A 175 11.52 9.89 2.15
CA SER A 175 12.16 9.78 3.47
C SER A 175 12.26 8.35 4.02
N GLN A 176 11.60 7.38 3.39
CA GLN A 176 11.65 5.97 3.81
C GLN A 176 12.32 5.12 2.72
N SER A 177 13.25 4.25 3.11
CA SER A 177 14.00 3.38 2.19
C SER A 177 13.08 2.51 1.33
N GLU A 178 12.02 1.94 1.91
CA GLU A 178 11.03 1.14 1.17
C GLU A 178 10.34 1.94 0.05
N ASN A 179 10.04 3.22 0.32
CA ASN A 179 9.43 4.11 -0.66
C ASN A 179 10.41 4.49 -1.77
N ILE A 180 11.69 4.65 -1.44
CA ILE A 180 12.78 4.88 -2.40
C ILE A 180 12.92 3.66 -3.33
N ASP A 181 12.98 2.46 -2.76
CA ASP A 181 13.16 1.21 -3.52
C ASP A 181 12.01 0.97 -4.49
N LEU A 182 10.77 1.12 -4.01
CA LEU A 182 9.57 0.98 -4.84
C LEU A 182 9.53 2.04 -5.96
N CYS A 183 9.85 3.29 -5.63
CA CYS A 183 9.91 4.37 -6.60
C CYS A 183 11.00 4.10 -7.66
N ASN A 184 12.17 3.62 -7.26
CA ASN A 184 13.27 3.27 -8.16
C ASN A 184 12.88 2.16 -9.14
N LEU A 185 12.17 1.13 -8.66
CA LEU A 185 11.68 0.03 -9.50
C LEU A 185 10.77 0.53 -10.63
N TYR A 186 9.77 1.35 -10.30
CA TYR A 186 8.81 1.83 -11.30
C TYR A 186 9.32 2.97 -12.18
N SER A 187 10.32 3.72 -11.71
CA SER A 187 10.92 4.81 -12.47
C SER A 187 11.91 4.32 -13.53
N LYS A 188 12.38 3.07 -13.42
CA LYS A 188 13.25 2.42 -14.41
C LYS A 188 12.50 1.52 -15.39
N ALA A 189 11.25 1.15 -15.11
CA ALA A 189 10.46 0.24 -15.94
C ALA A 189 10.07 0.89 -17.28
N GLY A 190 10.94 0.78 -18.28
CA GLY A 190 10.72 1.31 -19.64
C GLY A 190 11.84 1.01 -20.64
N GLU A 191 12.81 0.16 -20.28
CA GLU A 191 13.85 -0.37 -21.17
C GLU A 191 13.45 -1.76 -21.69
#